data_AF-A0A2V7TNT4-F1
#
_entry.id   AF-A0A2V7TNT4-F1
#
_cell.length_a   1.000
_cell.length_b   1.000
_cell.length_c   1.000
_cell.angle_alpha   90.00
_cell.angle_beta   90.00
_cell.angle_gamma   90.00
#
_symmetry.space_group_name_H-M   'P 1'
#
loop_
_entity.id
_entity.type
_entity.pdbx_description
1 polymer ?
#
loop_
_entity_poly.entity_id
_entity_poly.type
_entity_poly.pdbx_seq_one_letter_code
_entity_poly.pdbx_strand_id
1 'polypeptide(L)' 'MSARVTAARPPIAAPHLRRDAWWALPLTVVIVLGSFIVYSTWAAFQNAHYWAPPYLSPFYS' A
#
# COMPACT_ATOMS: atom_id res chain seq x y z
N MET A 1 32.02 -34.61 29.41
CA MET A 1 32.03 -34.41 27.94
C MET A 1 30.58 -34.31 27.48
N SER A 2 30.07 -33.10 27.21
CA SER A 2 28.65 -32.85 26.96
C SER A 2 28.36 -32.93 25.46
N ALA A 3 27.54 -33.89 25.03
CA ALA A 3 27.15 -34.01 23.63
C ALA A 3 26.19 -32.88 23.25
N ARG A 4 26.49 -32.14 22.19
CA ARG A 4 25.52 -31.19 21.62
C ARG A 4 24.44 -32.00 20.93
N VAL A 5 23.20 -31.87 21.39
CA VAL A 5 22.04 -32.42 20.69
C VAL A 5 21.82 -31.55 19.44
N THR A 6 22.28 -32.03 18.30
CA THR A 6 21.92 -31.46 17.00
C THR A 6 20.53 -31.97 16.64
N ALA A 7 19.48 -31.30 17.11
CA ALA A 7 18.11 -31.69 16.76
C ALA A 7 17.90 -31.54 15.24
N ALA A 8 17.40 -32.60 14.59
CA ALA A 8 17.05 -32.57 13.18
C ALA A 8 15.85 -31.65 12.93
N ARG A 9 15.86 -30.87 11.83
CA ARG A 9 14.76 -29.96 11.46
C ARG A 9 13.49 -30.79 11.17
N PRO A 10 12.34 -30.47 11.80
CA PRO A 10 11.08 -31.16 11.52
C PRO A 10 10.65 -31.01 10.05
N PRO A 11 10.12 -32.08 9.41
CA PRO A 11 9.59 -32.00 8.05
C PRO A 11 8.34 -31.10 8.01
N ILE A 12 8.30 -30.17 7.04
CA ILE A 12 7.14 -29.32 6.79
C ILE A 12 6.31 -29.97 5.69
N ALA A 13 5.16 -30.53 6.06
CA ALA A 13 4.25 -31.22 5.12
C ALA A 13 3.43 -30.25 4.26
N ALA A 14 3.24 -29.00 4.69
CA ALA A 14 2.42 -28.01 4.01
C ALA A 14 3.22 -27.20 2.97
N PRO A 15 2.71 -27.00 1.74
CA PRO A 15 3.39 -26.20 0.70
C PRO A 15 3.57 -24.73 1.10
N HIS A 16 2.59 -24.16 1.81
CA HIS A 16 2.60 -22.77 2.28
C HIS A 16 2.10 -22.69 3.72
N LEU A 17 2.85 -22.03 4.59
CA LEU A 17 2.54 -21.88 6.01
C LEU A 17 1.76 -20.61 6.33
N ARG A 18 1.81 -19.62 5.42
CA ARG A 18 1.18 -18.32 5.60
C ARG A 18 -0.31 -18.39 5.23
N ARG A 19 -1.19 -18.04 6.16
CA ARG A 19 -2.66 -18.03 5.96
C ARG A 19 -3.29 -16.64 6.17
N ASP A 20 -2.53 -15.67 6.63
CA ASP A 20 -2.97 -14.29 6.82
C ASP A 20 -3.08 -13.52 5.49
N ALA A 21 -3.96 -12.52 5.46
CA ALA A 21 -4.15 -11.60 4.34
C ALA A 21 -3.03 -10.55 4.29
N TRP A 22 -1.79 -11.00 4.11
CA TRP A 22 -0.61 -10.14 4.06
C TRP A 22 -0.64 -9.08 2.96
N TRP A 23 -1.45 -9.31 1.92
CA TRP A 23 -1.68 -8.39 0.81
C TRP A 23 -2.63 -7.25 1.17
N ALA A 24 -3.35 -7.31 2.29
CA ALA A 24 -4.36 -6.31 2.64
C ALA A 24 -3.73 -4.92 2.77
N LEU A 25 -2.66 -4.78 3.54
CA LEU A 25 -1.95 -3.51 3.72
C LEU A 25 -1.44 -2.91 2.38
N PRO A 26 -0.66 -3.62 1.55
CA PRO A 26 -0.21 -3.05 0.28
C PRO A 26 -1.37 -2.75 -0.68
N LEU A 27 -2.45 -3.56 -0.68
CA LEU A 27 -3.62 -3.26 -1.50
C LEU A 27 -4.31 -1.97 -1.04
N THR A 28 -4.45 -1.75 0.27
CA THR A 28 -5.00 -0.51 0.81
C THR A 28 -4.18 0.70 0.36
N VAL A 29 -2.85 0.62 0.41
CA VAL A 29 -1.97 1.70 -0.06
C VAL A 29 -2.19 1.98 -1.55
N VAL A 30 -2.26 0.94 -2.38
CA VAL A 30 -2.52 1.09 -3.83
C VAL A 30 -3.89 1.73 -4.09
N ILE A 31 -4.92 1.35 -3.35
CA ILE A 31 -6.27 1.92 -3.50
C ILE A 31 -6.26 3.41 -3.12
N VAL A 32 -5.65 3.76 -1.99
CA VAL A 32 -5.58 5.15 -1.52
C VAL A 32 -4.77 6.02 -2.50
N LEU A 33 -3.59 5.57 -2.89
CA LEU A 33 -2.76 6.33 -3.84
C LEU A 33 -3.39 6.38 -5.24
N GLY A 34 -3.97 5.28 -5.71
CA GLY A 34 -4.65 5.21 -7.01
C GLY A 34 -5.87 6.14 -7.07
N SER A 35 -6.70 6.16 -6.02
CA SER A 35 -7.83 7.09 -5.93
C SER A 35 -7.38 8.55 -5.89
N PHE A 36 -6.31 8.85 -5.17
CA PHE A 36 -5.70 10.18 -5.18
C PHE A 36 -5.26 10.58 -6.59
N ILE A 37 -4.55 9.71 -7.32
CA ILE A 37 -4.10 9.98 -8.70
C ILE A 37 -5.29 10.25 -9.62
N VAL A 38 -6.33 9.42 -9.57
CA VAL A 38 -7.52 9.58 -10.41
C VAL A 38 -8.21 10.91 -10.11
N TYR A 39 -8.39 11.22 -8.83
CA TYR A 39 -9.02 12.47 -8.39
C TYR A 39 -8.18 13.69 -8.78
N SER A 40 -6.87 13.67 -8.53
CA SER A 40 -5.98 14.80 -8.86
C SER A 40 -5.91 15.03 -10.36
N THR A 41 -5.93 13.96 -11.15
CA THR A 41 -5.96 14.04 -12.62
C THR A 41 -7.25 14.70 -13.09
N TRP A 42 -8.40 14.25 -12.58
CA TRP A 42 -9.68 14.89 -12.88
C TRP A 42 -9.71 16.35 -12.44
N ALA A 43 -9.26 16.67 -11.23
CA ALA A 43 -9.24 18.02 -10.67
C ALA A 43 -8.33 18.96 -11.47
N ALA A 44 -7.17 18.48 -11.95
CA ALA A 44 -6.26 19.24 -12.78
C ALA A 44 -6.85 19.58 -14.16
N PHE A 45 -7.68 18.71 -14.73
CA PHE A 45 -8.36 18.95 -16.01
C PHE A 45 -9.71 19.64 -15.87
N GLN A 46 -10.28 19.75 -14.67
CA GLN A 46 -11.63 20.28 -14.48
C GLN A 46 -11.74 21.76 -14.91
N ASN A 47 -10.64 22.53 -14.84
CA ASN A 47 -10.56 23.95 -15.22
C ASN A 47 -11.66 24.82 -14.60
N ALA A 48 -12.08 24.47 -13.39
CA ALA A 48 -13.13 25.12 -12.64
C ALA A 48 -12.78 25.10 -11.14
N HIS A 49 -13.42 25.98 -10.36
CA HIS A 49 -13.30 26.02 -8.89
C HIS A 49 -11.86 26.15 -8.34
N TYR A 50 -10.92 26.68 -9.13
CA TYR A 50 -9.51 26.77 -8.77
C TYR A 50 -9.13 28.06 -8.04
N TRP A 51 -10.05 29.03 -7.92
CA TRP A 51 -9.77 30.33 -7.33
C TRP A 51 -10.82 30.69 -6.29
N ALA A 52 -10.36 31.12 -5.12
CA ALA A 52 -11.16 31.72 -4.07
C ALA A 52 -10.31 32.80 -3.40
N PRO A 53 -10.59 34.10 -3.57
CA PRO A 53 -9.67 35.16 -3.16
C PRO A 53 -9.29 35.04 -1.68
N PRO A 54 -7.99 35.11 -1.31
CA PRO A 54 -6.79 35.30 -2.15
C PRO A 54 -6.09 34.01 -2.60
N TYR A 55 -6.72 32.84 -2.44
CA TYR A 55 -6.13 31.53 -2.66
C TYR A 55 -6.35 30.99 -4.09
N LEU A 56 -5.32 30.30 -4.56
CA LEU A 56 -5.37 29.47 -5.76
C LEU A 56 -5.25 28.00 -5.33
N SER A 57 -5.94 27.12 -6.04
CA SER A 57 -5.82 25.67 -5.84
C SER A 57 -4.36 25.24 -6.03
N PRO A 58 -3.83 24.33 -5.19
CA PRO A 58 -2.48 23.79 -5.33
C PRO A 58 -2.20 23.11 -6.69
N PHE A 59 -3.24 22.72 -7.44
CA PHE A 59 -3.09 22.13 -8.77
C PHE A 59 -2.84 23.17 -9.88
N TYR A 60 -2.94 24.47 -9.58
CA TYR A 60 -2.91 25.56 -10.58
C TYR A 60 -1.77 26.59 -10.36
N SER A 61 -0.67 26.21 -9.71
CA SER A 61 0.50 27.08 -9.43
C SER A 61 1.53 27.15 -10.55
#